data_AF-A0A6B3L4Y1-F1
#
_entry.id   AF-A0A6B3L4Y1-F1
#
_cell.length_a   1.000
_cell.length_b   1.000
_cell.length_c   1.000
_cell.angle_alpha   90.00
_cell.angle_beta   90.00
_cell.angle_gamma   90.00
#
_symmetry.space_group_name_H-M   'P 1'
#
loop_
_entity.id
_entity.type
_entity.pdbx_description
1 polymer ?
#
loop_
_entity_poly.entity_id
_entity_poly.type
_entity_poly.pdbx_seq_one_letter_code
_entity_poly.pdbx_strand_id
1 'polypeptide(L)'
;MPLSAPPTSKGSARFAARNILPKSVRDLAESANELKICSPYVTDPRVLLTSDATSRILITQFKAINFITKASDIAALKMLVQSGVQVFHCEDLHAKIILIDDTSFAIGSQNLTHRGRKNIEANVISGFSTPTARVVEYVEEIQAKSTKVDLDEILKMEALVAPLQQDFEQLKQESLAIDQQLEELKRQREAARAQRKKALQERVNQARERRRREQWRTRLKKALNEKTWQASKQITARLKFHSNGALSCSLTPADRRDSFIGLIESIGIAPQHLFRYPMVNIERGNFAFARLAGTRISYFAPGVVLADRLLIDHREYQLTMTFDQDADALLSRTGTVKIQAQRRFSDTKTTVAVARFLYTFEELSMVELERTKDASSDPEDCLYFKWTIKALSSLENTIEKRVLTPFKFEHNLYGFQPDEFLGGDLNRLWTVQAHRVGDGIVLSATPV
;
A
#
# COMPACT_ATOMS: atom_id res chain seq x y z
N MET A 1 36.22 9.31 58.38
CA MET A 1 36.65 8.85 57.04
C MET A 1 35.46 8.19 56.37
N PRO A 2 35.22 8.51 55.09
CA PRO A 2 35.20 7.44 54.11
C PRO A 2 36.34 7.68 53.12
N LEU A 3 37.21 6.68 53.02
CA LEU A 3 38.27 6.59 52.04
C LEU A 3 37.63 6.58 50.65
N SER A 4 37.85 7.65 49.88
CA SER A 4 37.66 7.62 48.43
C SER A 4 38.62 6.56 47.89
N ALA A 5 38.06 5.47 47.38
CA ALA A 5 38.83 4.42 46.73
C ALA A 5 39.71 5.03 45.62
N PRO A 6 40.97 4.60 45.47
CA PRO A 6 41.80 5.03 44.36
C PRO A 6 41.18 4.50 43.06
N PRO A 7 41.26 5.23 41.92
CA PRO A 7 40.76 4.74 40.66
C PRO A 7 41.64 3.59 40.17
N THR A 8 41.28 2.37 40.54
CA THR A 8 41.80 1.14 39.94
C THR A 8 40.90 0.75 38.77
N SER A 9 41.19 1.29 37.60
CA SER A 9 40.78 0.64 36.35
C SER A 9 41.90 0.74 35.33
N LYS A 10 42.49 -0.41 35.00
CA LYS A 10 43.37 -0.57 33.84
C LYS A 10 42.74 0.14 32.65
N GLY A 11 43.36 1.21 32.16
CA GLY A 11 42.85 2.05 31.09
C GLY A 11 42.72 1.27 29.80
N SER A 12 41.51 0.82 29.50
CA SER A 12 41.15 0.18 28.26
C SER A 12 40.93 1.24 27.17
N ALA A 13 41.44 0.97 25.97
CA ALA A 13 41.09 1.75 24.79
C ALA A 13 39.57 1.73 24.59
N ARG A 14 38.98 2.88 24.28
CA ARG A 14 37.53 3.03 24.09
C ARG A 14 37.22 3.30 22.63
N PHE A 15 36.24 2.56 22.10
CA PHE A 15 35.66 2.83 20.80
C PHE A 15 34.72 4.04 20.88
N ALA A 16 34.80 4.93 19.90
CA ALA A 16 33.95 6.10 19.76
C ALA A 16 33.42 6.20 18.32
N ALA A 17 32.15 5.82 18.10
CA ALA A 17 31.40 6.09 16.87
C ALA A 17 30.87 7.53 16.83
N ARG A 18 31.72 8.49 17.20
CA ARG A 18 31.39 9.92 17.25
C ARG A 18 32.61 10.75 16.94
N ASN A 19 32.38 11.99 16.57
CA ASN A 19 33.38 13.02 16.39
C ASN A 19 34.20 13.24 17.69
N ILE A 20 35.53 13.15 17.60
CA ILE A 20 36.43 13.21 18.77
C ILE A 20 37.04 14.61 18.99
N LEU A 21 36.98 15.49 17.99
CA LEU A 21 37.59 16.82 17.99
C LEU A 21 36.99 17.88 18.94
N PRO A 22 35.70 17.88 19.38
CA PRO A 22 35.14 19.04 20.08
C PRO A 22 35.40 19.13 21.59
N LYS A 23 35.55 17.99 22.29
CA LYS A 23 35.62 18.00 23.77
C LYS A 23 36.71 17.09 24.31
N SER A 24 36.66 15.79 24.01
CA SER A 24 37.63 14.83 24.54
C SER A 24 39.09 15.11 24.19
N VAL A 25 39.41 15.52 22.95
CA VAL A 25 40.80 15.85 22.57
C VAL A 25 41.23 17.19 23.14
N ARG A 26 40.32 18.16 23.24
CA ARG A 26 40.62 19.46 23.86
C ARG A 26 40.92 19.30 25.35
N ASP A 27 40.05 18.61 26.07
CA ASP A 27 40.22 18.31 27.49
C ASP A 27 41.52 17.54 27.76
N LEU A 28 41.96 16.68 26.83
CA LEU A 28 43.24 15.96 26.93
C LEU A 28 44.45 16.83 26.56
N ALA A 29 44.27 17.89 25.78
CA ALA A 29 45.34 18.78 25.32
C ALA A 29 45.50 20.05 26.18
N GLU A 30 44.58 20.32 27.12
CA GLU A 30 44.55 21.51 28.00
C GLU A 30 45.70 21.55 29.03
N SER A 31 46.63 20.59 29.02
CA SER A 31 47.85 20.62 29.85
C SER A 31 49.00 19.81 29.25
N ALA A 32 48.95 19.56 27.94
CA ALA A 32 49.94 18.71 27.29
C ALA A 32 51.27 19.45 27.13
N ASN A 33 52.40 18.75 27.21
CA ASN A 33 53.68 19.30 26.78
C ASN A 33 53.79 19.26 25.25
N GLU A 34 53.31 18.19 24.63
CA GLU A 34 53.40 17.94 23.20
C GLU A 34 52.10 17.41 22.58
N LEU A 35 51.74 17.98 21.44
CA LEU A 35 50.61 17.55 20.60
C LEU A 35 51.09 17.33 19.16
N LYS A 36 51.07 16.07 18.71
CA LYS A 36 51.34 15.68 17.31
C LYS A 36 50.05 15.23 16.64
N ILE A 37 49.74 15.78 15.46
CA ILE A 37 48.58 15.38 14.65
C ILE A 37 49.04 14.95 13.27
N CYS A 38 48.70 13.72 12.88
CA CYS A 38 48.77 13.24 11.51
C CYS A 38 47.40 13.39 10.88
N SER A 39 47.26 14.21 9.83
CA SER A 39 46.01 14.29 9.06
C SER A 39 46.28 14.72 7.63
N PRO A 40 45.86 13.94 6.61
CA PRO A 40 46.11 14.30 5.21
C PRO A 40 45.43 15.60 4.81
N TYR A 41 44.27 15.88 5.41
CA TYR A 41 43.41 16.98 5.02
C TYR A 41 43.10 17.88 6.21
N VAL A 42 43.37 19.18 6.03
CA VAL A 42 43.25 20.18 7.09
C VAL A 42 42.43 21.36 6.59
N THR A 43 41.22 21.52 7.11
CA THR A 43 40.42 22.74 6.93
C THR A 43 39.97 23.33 8.26
N ASP A 44 40.29 22.69 9.39
CA ASP A 44 39.81 23.09 10.72
C ASP A 44 40.95 23.07 11.74
N PRO A 45 41.81 24.11 11.76
CA PRO A 45 43.04 24.11 12.56
C PRO A 45 42.82 24.31 14.06
N ARG A 46 41.56 24.43 14.52
CA ARG A 46 41.24 24.92 15.88
C ARG A 46 41.86 24.08 16.99
N VAL A 47 41.94 22.76 16.85
CA VAL A 47 42.54 21.90 17.89
C VAL A 47 44.01 22.27 18.16
N LEU A 48 44.77 22.60 17.11
CA LEU A 48 46.17 23.02 17.23
C LEU A 48 46.29 24.50 17.67
N LEU A 49 45.39 25.36 17.19
CA LEU A 49 45.41 26.79 17.52
C LEU A 49 44.99 27.09 18.96
N THR A 50 44.09 26.29 19.54
CA THR A 50 43.59 26.50 20.91
C THR A 50 44.23 25.54 21.92
N SER A 51 45.25 24.78 21.54
CA SER A 51 45.98 23.92 22.48
C SER A 51 47.04 24.74 23.20
N ASP A 52 47.13 24.55 24.52
CA ASP A 52 48.16 25.15 25.37
C ASP A 52 49.50 24.37 25.33
N ALA A 53 49.61 23.38 24.45
CA ALA A 53 50.82 22.57 24.33
C ALA A 53 52.03 23.39 23.89
N THR A 54 53.16 23.16 24.56
CA THR A 54 54.42 23.87 24.27
C THR A 54 54.99 23.45 22.90
N SER A 55 54.92 22.17 22.56
CA SER A 55 55.26 21.61 21.24
C SER A 55 53.98 21.23 20.49
N ARG A 56 53.76 21.85 19.32
CA ARG A 56 52.60 21.56 18.46
C ARG A 56 53.10 21.22 17.06
N ILE A 57 52.78 20.01 16.60
CA ILE A 57 53.26 19.44 15.33
C ILE A 57 52.06 18.95 14.52
N LEU A 58 52.00 19.37 13.25
CA LEU A 58 51.08 18.86 12.25
C LEU A 58 51.87 18.15 11.15
N ILE A 59 51.53 16.90 10.86
CA ILE A 59 52.02 16.14 9.71
C ILE A 59 50.85 15.97 8.75
N THR A 60 51.00 16.47 7.53
CA THR A 60 49.91 16.58 6.54
C THR A 60 50.39 16.33 5.10
N GLN A 61 49.48 16.40 4.12
CA GLN A 61 49.83 16.38 2.71
C GLN A 61 49.82 17.80 2.13
N PHE A 62 50.99 18.38 1.88
CA PHE A 62 51.17 19.69 1.27
C PHE A 62 51.25 19.59 -0.27
N LYS A 63 50.15 19.12 -0.89
CA LYS A 63 50.06 18.95 -2.35
C LYS A 63 49.09 19.96 -2.97
N ALA A 64 49.46 20.53 -4.11
CA ALA A 64 48.64 21.53 -4.84
C ALA A 64 47.18 21.06 -5.03
N ILE A 65 46.98 19.81 -5.44
CA ILE A 65 45.64 19.23 -5.68
C ILE A 65 44.74 19.28 -4.44
N ASN A 66 45.29 19.15 -3.23
CA ASN A 66 44.51 19.19 -1.99
C ASN A 66 43.93 20.59 -1.74
N PHE A 67 44.63 21.64 -2.16
CA PHE A 67 44.16 23.02 -2.06
C PHE A 67 43.23 23.42 -3.21
N ILE A 68 43.53 22.95 -4.43
CA ILE A 68 42.69 23.16 -5.61
C ILE A 68 41.29 22.58 -5.37
N THR A 69 41.24 21.34 -4.87
CA THR A 69 39.98 20.62 -4.57
C THR A 69 39.31 21.07 -3.28
N LYS A 70 39.94 21.96 -2.50
CA LYS A 70 39.51 22.39 -1.16
C LYS A 70 39.40 21.24 -0.15
N ALA A 71 40.14 20.15 -0.36
CA ALA A 71 40.29 19.07 0.62
C ALA A 71 41.10 19.56 1.84
N SER A 72 42.10 20.40 1.59
CA SER A 72 42.81 21.19 2.60
C SER A 72 42.63 22.68 2.32
N ASP A 73 42.73 23.49 3.37
CA ASP A 73 42.69 24.94 3.33
C ASP A 73 44.09 25.50 3.55
N ILE A 74 44.62 26.19 2.54
CA ILE A 74 45.97 26.77 2.60
C ILE A 74 46.05 27.91 3.64
N ALA A 75 44.96 28.65 3.85
CA ALA A 75 44.88 29.69 4.87
C ALA A 75 44.96 29.07 6.29
N ALA A 76 44.41 27.87 6.48
CA ALA A 76 44.54 27.13 7.73
C ALA A 76 46.00 26.77 8.04
N LEU A 77 46.76 26.30 7.06
CA LEU A 77 48.18 25.99 7.24
C LEU A 77 49.01 27.25 7.53
N LYS A 78 48.71 28.35 6.83
CA LYS A 78 49.34 29.66 7.06
C LYS A 78 49.14 30.13 8.50
N MET A 79 47.90 30.07 9.02
CA MET A 79 47.59 30.40 10.42
C MET A 79 48.34 29.52 11.40
N LEU A 80 48.47 28.22 11.13
CA LEU A 80 49.19 27.29 12.00
C LEU A 80 50.68 27.65 12.10
N VAL A 81 51.36 27.82 10.97
CA VAL A 81 52.79 28.19 10.94
C VAL A 81 53.02 29.54 11.63
N GLN A 82 52.18 30.54 11.35
CA GLN A 82 52.27 31.86 12.00
C GLN A 82 52.04 31.79 13.51
N SER A 83 51.27 30.80 13.99
CA SER A 83 51.02 30.58 15.42
C SER A 83 52.11 29.71 16.10
N GLY A 84 53.21 29.43 15.41
CA GLY A 84 54.33 28.63 15.92
C GLY A 84 54.13 27.11 15.87
N VAL A 85 53.09 26.62 15.18
CA VAL A 85 52.90 25.18 14.95
C VAL A 85 53.89 24.71 13.88
N GLN A 86 54.60 23.62 14.14
CA GLN A 86 55.49 23.02 13.16
C GLN A 86 54.67 22.19 12.17
N VAL A 87 54.69 22.56 10.89
CA VAL A 87 53.97 21.84 9.83
C VAL A 87 54.96 21.02 9.01
N PHE A 88 54.61 19.77 8.75
CA PHE A 88 55.40 18.82 7.97
C PHE A 88 54.55 18.24 6.84
N HIS A 89 55.17 18.07 5.69
CA HIS A 89 54.64 17.35 4.55
C HIS A 89 55.14 15.91 4.55
N CYS A 90 54.21 14.96 4.61
CA CYS A 90 54.47 13.55 4.35
C CYS A 90 53.82 13.14 3.04
N GLU A 91 54.61 12.58 2.12
CA GLU A 91 54.10 11.95 0.90
C GLU A 91 53.21 10.75 1.27
N ASP A 92 52.11 10.56 0.55
CA ASP A 92 51.15 9.45 0.72
C ASP A 92 50.58 9.24 2.12
N LEU A 93 50.62 10.27 2.96
CA LEU A 93 49.98 10.23 4.28
C LEU A 93 48.48 9.98 4.14
N HIS A 94 47.98 8.89 4.71
CA HIS A 94 46.54 8.69 4.87
C HIS A 94 46.15 8.45 6.34
N ALA A 95 47.15 8.38 7.23
CA ALA A 95 46.95 8.20 8.65
C ALA A 95 46.25 9.41 9.28
N LYS A 96 45.39 9.13 10.26
CA LYS A 96 44.58 10.12 10.99
C LYS A 96 44.76 9.82 12.47
N ILE A 97 45.75 10.48 13.05
CA ILE A 97 46.27 10.18 14.38
C ILE A 97 46.41 11.49 15.14
N ILE A 98 46.00 11.48 16.40
CA ILE A 98 46.32 12.52 17.38
C ILE A 98 47.12 11.83 18.46
N LEU A 99 48.28 12.35 18.80
CA LEU A 99 49.18 11.85 19.84
C LEU A 99 49.48 12.99 20.81
N ILE A 100 49.32 12.72 22.10
CA ILE A 100 49.44 13.68 23.19
C ILE A 100 50.43 13.12 24.21
N ASP A 101 51.51 13.86 24.47
CA ASP A 101 52.57 13.54 25.44
C ASP A 101 53.10 12.11 25.36
N ASP A 102 53.07 11.50 24.17
CA ASP A 102 53.42 10.10 23.94
C ASP A 102 52.67 9.08 24.83
N THR A 103 51.61 9.51 25.53
CA THR A 103 50.86 8.72 26.53
C THR A 103 49.40 8.48 26.14
N SER A 104 48.84 9.35 25.29
CA SER A 104 47.46 9.25 24.84
C SER A 104 47.37 9.43 23.33
N PHE A 105 46.50 8.66 22.69
CA PHE A 105 46.26 8.79 21.26
C PHE A 105 44.78 8.68 20.89
N ALA A 106 44.45 9.20 19.71
CA ALA A 106 43.24 8.87 18.99
C ALA A 106 43.57 8.51 17.55
N ILE A 107 43.03 7.39 17.06
CA ILE A 107 43.22 6.90 15.69
C ILE A 107 41.84 6.60 15.09
N GLY A 108 41.60 7.01 13.84
CA GLY A 108 40.31 6.69 13.22
C GLY A 108 40.16 7.15 11.78
N SER A 109 38.91 7.30 11.36
CA SER A 109 38.55 7.77 10.02
C SER A 109 38.54 9.29 9.87
N GLN A 110 38.62 10.02 10.99
CA GLN A 110 38.35 11.46 11.03
C GLN A 110 39.55 12.31 10.58
N ASN A 111 39.34 13.16 9.57
CA ASN A 111 40.29 14.21 9.20
C ASN A 111 40.11 15.51 10.01
N LEU A 112 41.12 16.36 10.03
CA LEU A 112 41.08 17.69 10.64
C LEU A 112 40.34 18.72 9.75
N THR A 113 39.11 18.39 9.36
CA THR A 113 38.28 19.19 8.45
C THR A 113 36.94 19.56 9.06
N HIS A 114 36.30 20.62 8.53
CA HIS A 114 34.95 21.00 8.95
C HIS A 114 33.92 19.89 8.69
N ARG A 115 34.07 19.15 7.58
CA ARG A 115 33.20 18.01 7.26
C ARG A 115 33.47 16.81 8.16
N GLY A 116 34.73 16.58 8.54
CA GLY A 116 35.08 15.54 9.51
C GLY A 116 34.30 15.68 10.82
N ARG A 117 33.85 16.89 11.18
CA ARG A 117 33.00 17.10 12.37
C ARG A 117 31.53 16.69 12.21
N LYS A 118 31.04 16.63 10.98
CA LYS A 118 29.64 16.33 10.63
C LYS A 118 29.45 14.91 10.10
N ASN A 119 30.50 14.31 9.55
CA ASN A 119 30.49 12.96 9.03
C ASN A 119 30.28 11.92 10.15
N ILE A 120 29.80 10.75 9.76
CA ILE A 120 29.77 9.57 10.62
C ILE A 120 31.20 9.03 10.66
N GLU A 121 31.85 9.18 11.82
CA GLU A 121 33.26 8.83 12.03
C GLU A 121 33.39 7.72 13.06
N ALA A 122 34.42 6.87 12.89
CA ALA A 122 34.78 5.83 13.84
C ALA A 122 36.22 6.06 14.32
N ASN A 123 36.39 6.15 15.63
CA ASN A 123 37.67 6.43 16.27
C ASN A 123 37.91 5.48 17.45
N VAL A 124 39.18 5.19 17.70
CA VAL A 124 39.67 4.52 18.92
C VAL A 124 40.49 5.54 19.69
N ILE A 125 40.14 5.73 20.95
CA ILE A 125 40.85 6.65 21.86
C ILE A 125 41.50 5.80 22.95
N SER A 126 42.79 5.99 23.18
CA SER A 126 43.49 5.35 24.29
C SER A 126 43.21 6.07 25.61
N GLY A 127 43.15 5.32 26.70
CA GLY A 127 43.28 5.90 28.03
C GLY A 127 44.75 6.06 28.41
N PHE A 128 45.04 6.83 29.46
CA PHE A 128 46.37 7.14 30.02
C PHE A 128 47.24 5.93 30.45
N SER A 129 46.86 4.70 30.14
CA SER A 129 47.61 3.49 30.49
C SER A 129 47.58 2.41 29.39
N THR A 130 47.16 2.74 28.17
CA THR A 130 47.26 1.82 27.03
C THR A 130 48.69 1.90 26.46
N PRO A 131 49.35 0.78 26.10
CA PRO A 131 50.68 0.82 25.52
C PRO A 131 50.72 1.68 24.24
N THR A 132 51.33 2.86 24.32
CA THR A 132 51.43 3.86 23.23
C THR A 132 52.69 3.73 22.41
N ALA A 133 53.70 2.98 22.89
CA ALA A 133 55.03 2.89 22.28
C ALA A 133 55.00 2.61 20.76
N ARG A 134 54.14 1.70 20.29
CA ARG A 134 54.00 1.42 18.85
C ARG A 134 53.38 2.56 18.04
N VAL A 135 52.45 3.30 18.64
CA VAL A 135 51.84 4.48 17.99
C VAL A 135 52.83 5.63 17.94
N VAL A 136 53.60 5.82 19.03
CA VAL A 136 54.68 6.81 19.10
C VAL A 136 55.72 6.50 18.03
N GLU A 137 56.27 5.29 18.00
CA GLU A 137 57.24 4.83 17.00
C GLU A 137 56.71 5.05 15.58
N TYR A 138 55.44 4.70 15.32
CA TYR A 138 54.82 4.91 14.02
C TYR A 138 54.69 6.39 13.63
N VAL A 139 54.31 7.28 14.57
CA VAL A 139 54.23 8.73 14.31
C VAL A 139 55.62 9.33 14.08
N GLU A 140 56.63 8.89 14.84
CA GLU A 140 58.02 9.30 14.67
C GLU A 140 58.57 8.86 13.32
N GLU A 141 58.28 7.64 12.86
CA GLU A 141 58.64 7.18 11.52
C GLU A 141 58.00 8.03 10.42
N ILE A 142 56.73 8.40 10.56
CA ILE A 142 56.06 9.29 9.61
C ILE A 142 56.77 10.65 9.63
N GLN A 143 57.03 11.21 10.81
CA GLN A 143 57.67 12.52 10.95
C GLN A 143 59.09 12.52 10.35
N ALA A 144 59.88 11.47 10.58
CA ALA A 144 61.23 11.33 10.05
C ALA A 144 61.27 11.26 8.51
N LYS A 145 60.21 10.74 7.88
CA LYS A 145 60.03 10.71 6.41
C LYS A 145 59.45 12.01 5.84
N SER A 146 59.06 12.94 6.71
CA SER A 146 58.39 14.18 6.31
C SER A 146 59.38 15.33 6.12
N THR A 147 59.03 16.28 5.26
CA THR A 147 59.77 17.54 5.08
C THR A 147 59.05 18.67 5.82
N LYS A 148 59.79 19.56 6.48
CA LYS A 148 59.19 20.73 7.15
C LYS A 148 58.67 21.70 6.09
N VAL A 149 57.47 22.23 6.29
CA VAL A 149 56.85 23.24 5.44
C VAL A 149 56.97 24.60 6.11
N ASP A 150 57.59 25.56 5.43
CA ASP A 150 57.72 26.93 5.93
C ASP A 150 56.69 27.91 5.36
N LEU A 151 56.71 29.15 5.86
CA LEU A 151 55.76 30.18 5.44
C LEU A 151 55.98 30.61 3.98
N ASP A 152 57.21 30.61 3.48
CA ASP A 152 57.53 31.00 2.11
C ASP A 152 56.99 29.96 1.10
N GLU A 153 57.15 28.68 1.40
CA GLU A 153 56.55 27.58 0.64
C GLU A 153 55.02 27.67 0.60
N ILE A 154 54.38 28.01 1.72
CA ILE A 154 52.93 28.24 1.80
C ILE A 154 52.50 29.40 0.90
N LEU A 155 53.20 30.54 0.95
CA LEU A 155 52.88 31.71 0.13
C LEU A 155 53.05 31.43 -1.38
N LYS A 156 54.10 30.70 -1.75
CA LYS A 156 54.33 30.25 -3.13
C LYS A 156 53.22 29.32 -3.61
N MET A 157 52.85 28.33 -2.79
CA MET A 157 51.75 27.42 -3.11
C MET A 157 50.42 28.18 -3.25
N GLU A 158 50.12 29.12 -2.35
CA GLU A 158 48.91 29.97 -2.39
C GLU A 158 48.80 30.72 -3.72
N ALA A 159 49.88 31.34 -4.17
CA ALA A 159 49.91 32.03 -5.46
C ALA A 159 49.72 31.08 -6.66
N LEU A 160 50.30 29.88 -6.61
CA LEU A 160 50.22 28.89 -7.69
C LEU A 160 48.83 28.23 -7.80
N VAL A 161 48.15 27.98 -6.68
CA VAL A 161 46.84 27.29 -6.70
C VAL A 161 45.66 28.22 -6.91
N ALA A 162 45.80 29.52 -6.61
CA ALA A 162 44.72 30.51 -6.72
C ALA A 162 44.00 30.53 -8.09
N PRO A 163 44.69 30.55 -9.25
CA PRO A 163 44.00 30.50 -10.55
C PRO A 163 43.29 29.16 -10.77
N LEU A 164 43.92 28.04 -10.39
CA LEU A 164 43.38 26.70 -10.58
C LEU A 164 42.14 26.41 -9.71
N GLN A 165 42.01 27.08 -8.57
CA GLN A 165 40.82 27.00 -7.72
C GLN A 165 39.56 27.57 -8.41
N GLN A 166 39.72 28.57 -9.28
CA GLN A 166 38.61 29.13 -10.04
C GLN A 166 38.11 28.13 -11.08
N ASP A 167 39.02 27.55 -11.85
CA ASP A 167 38.73 26.53 -12.85
C ASP A 167 38.07 25.29 -12.21
N PHE A 168 38.59 24.86 -11.04
CA PHE A 168 38.02 23.74 -10.31
C PHE A 168 36.60 24.02 -9.81
N GLU A 169 36.30 25.23 -9.34
CA GLU A 169 34.95 25.57 -8.90
C GLU A 169 33.96 25.52 -10.07
N GLN A 170 34.36 25.95 -11.27
CA GLN A 170 33.54 25.80 -12.47
C GLN A 170 33.27 24.32 -12.78
N LEU A 171 34.32 23.49 -12.85
CA LEU A 171 34.19 22.04 -13.09
C LEU A 171 33.31 21.34 -12.05
N LYS A 172 33.38 21.78 -10.79
CA LYS A 172 32.55 21.27 -9.71
C LYS A 172 31.06 21.61 -9.91
N GLN A 173 30.75 22.82 -10.37
CA GLN A 173 29.36 23.19 -10.69
C GLN A 173 28.83 22.37 -11.87
N GLU A 174 29.64 22.15 -12.90
CA GLU A 174 29.29 21.30 -14.05
C GLU A 174 29.05 19.84 -13.61
N SER A 175 29.92 19.28 -12.75
CA SER A 175 29.73 17.94 -12.17
C SER A 175 28.42 17.83 -11.38
N LEU A 176 28.08 18.86 -10.59
CA LEU A 176 26.83 18.88 -9.83
C LEU A 176 25.60 18.89 -10.73
N ALA A 177 25.66 19.62 -11.85
CA ALA A 177 24.58 19.64 -12.84
C ALA A 177 24.40 18.26 -13.50
N ILE A 178 25.50 17.56 -13.81
CA ILE A 178 25.46 16.19 -14.34
C ILE A 178 24.82 15.23 -13.33
N ASP A 179 25.21 15.30 -12.05
CA ASP A 179 24.62 14.46 -11.00
C ASP A 179 23.11 14.69 -10.86
N GLN A 180 22.68 15.96 -10.91
CA GLN A 180 21.25 16.31 -10.88
C GLN A 180 20.49 15.75 -12.09
N GLN A 181 21.05 15.86 -13.29
CA GLN A 181 20.45 15.28 -14.50
C GLN A 181 20.35 13.75 -14.41
N LEU A 182 21.37 13.09 -13.86
CA LEU A 182 21.37 11.64 -13.70
C LEU A 182 20.30 11.17 -12.72
N GLU A 183 20.14 11.88 -11.59
CA GLU A 183 19.08 11.59 -10.61
C GLU A 183 17.68 11.80 -11.19
N GLU A 184 17.48 12.85 -11.99
CA GLU A 184 16.20 13.07 -12.68
C GLU A 184 15.89 11.96 -13.69
N LEU A 185 16.88 11.52 -14.48
CA LEU A 185 16.72 10.38 -15.40
C LEU A 185 16.37 9.08 -14.67
N LYS A 186 16.97 8.82 -13.49
CA LYS A 186 16.62 7.66 -12.66
C LYS A 186 15.16 7.73 -12.21
N ARG A 187 14.70 8.88 -11.70
CA ARG A 187 13.31 9.09 -11.29
C ARG A 187 12.32 8.86 -12.44
N GLN A 188 12.62 9.39 -13.62
CA GLN A 188 11.77 9.19 -14.81
C GLN A 188 11.66 7.72 -15.22
N ARG A 189 12.78 6.97 -15.18
CA ARG A 189 12.78 5.53 -15.47
C ARG A 189 11.96 4.73 -14.47
N GLU A 190 12.06 5.06 -13.17
CA GLU A 190 11.27 4.41 -12.13
C GLU A 190 9.78 4.68 -12.28
N ALA A 191 9.39 5.93 -12.54
CA ALA A 191 8.01 6.32 -12.80
C ALA A 191 7.43 5.58 -14.02
N ALA A 192 8.17 5.53 -15.13
CA ALA A 192 7.77 4.80 -16.33
C ALA A 192 7.60 3.28 -16.07
N ARG A 193 8.48 2.69 -15.26
CA ARG A 193 8.38 1.27 -14.87
C ARG A 193 7.14 1.00 -14.02
N ALA A 194 6.82 1.89 -13.08
CA ALA A 194 5.63 1.78 -12.25
C ALA A 194 4.35 1.88 -13.08
N GLN A 195 4.27 2.83 -14.02
CA GLN A 195 3.14 2.98 -14.94
C GLN A 195 2.93 1.74 -15.81
N ARG A 196 4.00 1.18 -16.40
CA ARG A 196 3.93 -0.05 -17.21
C ARG A 196 3.39 -1.23 -16.40
N LYS A 197 3.84 -1.38 -15.14
CA LYS A 197 3.36 -2.45 -14.25
C LYS A 197 1.86 -2.32 -13.97
N LYS A 198 1.38 -1.10 -13.69
CA LYS A 198 -0.06 -0.84 -13.46
C LYS A 198 -0.90 -1.16 -14.70
N ALA A 199 -0.49 -0.68 -15.87
CA ALA A 199 -1.20 -0.93 -17.13
C ALA A 199 -1.26 -2.43 -17.47
N LEU A 200 -0.18 -3.18 -17.22
CA LEU A 200 -0.18 -4.64 -17.42
C LEU A 200 -1.17 -5.35 -16.49
N GLN A 201 -1.20 -4.96 -15.22
CA GLN A 201 -2.11 -5.54 -14.23
C GLN A 201 -3.58 -5.32 -14.62
N GLU A 202 -3.92 -4.11 -15.07
CA GLU A 202 -5.27 -3.79 -15.55
C GLU A 202 -5.67 -4.65 -16.76
N ARG A 203 -4.77 -4.85 -17.73
CA ARG A 203 -5.03 -5.73 -18.89
C ARG A 203 -5.24 -7.19 -18.47
N VAL A 204 -4.47 -7.68 -17.51
CA VAL A 204 -4.64 -9.05 -16.96
C VAL A 204 -5.99 -9.19 -16.27
N ASN A 205 -6.40 -8.21 -15.48
CA ASN A 205 -7.71 -8.22 -14.80
C ASN A 205 -8.85 -8.22 -15.82
N GLN A 206 -8.82 -7.34 -16.82
CA GLN A 206 -9.83 -7.28 -17.89
C GLN A 206 -9.92 -8.59 -18.68
N ALA A 207 -8.79 -9.23 -18.99
CA ALA A 207 -8.77 -10.52 -19.69
C ALA A 207 -9.38 -11.65 -18.84
N ARG A 208 -9.13 -11.67 -17.53
CA ARG A 208 -9.74 -12.63 -16.60
C ARG A 208 -11.26 -12.43 -16.51
N GLU A 209 -11.73 -11.19 -16.48
CA GLU A 209 -13.16 -10.87 -16.46
C GLU A 209 -13.88 -11.39 -17.72
N ARG A 210 -13.31 -11.17 -18.91
CA ARG A 210 -13.90 -11.65 -20.17
C ARG A 210 -14.06 -13.17 -20.18
N ARG A 211 -13.01 -13.92 -19.79
CA ARG A 211 -13.06 -15.39 -19.70
C ARG A 211 -14.13 -15.88 -18.73
N ARG A 212 -14.27 -15.25 -17.56
CA ARG A 212 -15.30 -15.61 -16.58
C ARG A 212 -16.72 -15.40 -17.13
N ARG A 213 -16.97 -14.29 -17.85
CA ARG A 213 -18.28 -14.03 -18.49
C ARG A 213 -18.65 -15.11 -19.50
N GLU A 214 -17.71 -15.50 -20.35
CA GLU A 214 -17.93 -16.53 -21.37
C GLU A 214 -18.22 -17.90 -20.73
N GLN A 215 -17.44 -18.29 -19.71
CA GLN A 215 -17.67 -19.54 -18.97
C GLN A 215 -19.05 -19.57 -18.29
N TRP A 216 -19.46 -18.46 -17.68
CA TRP A 216 -20.77 -18.37 -17.03
C TRP A 216 -21.93 -18.44 -18.03
N ARG A 217 -21.87 -17.68 -19.13
CA ARG A 217 -22.89 -17.74 -20.19
C ARG A 217 -23.05 -19.17 -20.72
N THR A 218 -21.94 -19.89 -20.85
CA THR A 218 -21.93 -21.29 -21.28
C THR A 218 -22.61 -22.20 -20.26
N ARG A 219 -22.29 -22.05 -18.97
CA ARG A 219 -22.92 -22.82 -17.88
C ARG A 219 -24.42 -22.55 -17.76
N LEU A 220 -24.85 -21.29 -17.84
CA LEU A 220 -26.27 -20.94 -17.76
C LEU A 220 -27.06 -21.53 -18.93
N LYS A 221 -26.55 -21.40 -20.16
CA LYS A 221 -27.17 -22.02 -21.34
C LYS A 221 -27.28 -23.53 -21.20
N LYS A 222 -26.24 -24.16 -20.63
CA LYS A 222 -26.21 -25.60 -20.38
C LYS A 222 -27.26 -26.02 -19.34
N ALA A 223 -27.35 -25.33 -18.20
CA ALA A 223 -28.35 -25.60 -17.16
C ALA A 223 -29.80 -25.41 -17.65
N LEU A 224 -30.04 -24.39 -18.49
CA LEU A 224 -31.35 -24.19 -19.13
C LEU A 224 -31.70 -25.30 -20.13
N ASN A 225 -30.71 -25.99 -20.72
CA ASN A 225 -30.94 -27.03 -21.73
C ASN A 225 -30.93 -28.47 -21.18
N GLU A 226 -30.23 -28.76 -20.07
CA GLU A 226 -29.98 -30.13 -19.60
C GLU A 226 -31.10 -30.78 -18.78
N LYS A 227 -32.04 -30.00 -18.23
CA LYS A 227 -33.25 -30.56 -17.61
C LYS A 227 -34.41 -30.53 -18.58
N THR A 228 -35.25 -31.57 -18.52
CA THR A 228 -36.61 -31.59 -19.06
C THR A 228 -37.47 -30.58 -18.29
N TRP A 229 -37.26 -29.29 -18.53
CA TRP A 229 -38.23 -28.26 -18.22
C TRP A 229 -39.51 -28.66 -18.97
N GLN A 230 -40.61 -28.91 -18.24
CA GLN A 230 -41.89 -29.15 -18.90
C GLN A 230 -42.15 -27.96 -19.82
N ALA A 231 -42.30 -28.22 -21.12
CA ALA A 231 -42.43 -27.19 -22.13
C ALA A 231 -43.52 -26.21 -21.72
N SER A 232 -43.12 -25.02 -21.31
CA SER A 232 -44.03 -23.97 -20.91
C SER A 232 -44.46 -23.17 -22.11
N LYS A 233 -45.64 -22.56 -22.00
CA LYS A 233 -46.05 -21.53 -22.94
C LYS A 233 -44.96 -20.45 -22.97
N GLN A 234 -44.68 -19.90 -24.14
CA GLN A 234 -43.82 -18.73 -24.29
C GLN A 234 -44.67 -17.61 -24.86
N ILE A 235 -44.44 -16.39 -24.41
CA ILE A 235 -45.13 -15.22 -24.96
C ILE A 235 -44.11 -14.19 -25.38
N THR A 236 -44.43 -13.46 -26.45
CA THR A 236 -43.67 -12.26 -26.80
C THR A 236 -44.20 -11.09 -25.99
N ALA A 237 -43.31 -10.27 -25.44
CA ALA A 237 -43.64 -9.09 -24.66
C ALA A 237 -42.83 -7.87 -25.13
N ARG A 238 -43.35 -6.68 -24.85
CA ARG A 238 -42.71 -5.39 -25.17
C ARG A 238 -42.88 -4.41 -24.03
N LEU A 239 -41.94 -3.48 -23.93
CA LEU A 239 -42.02 -2.34 -23.00
C LEU A 239 -43.08 -1.36 -23.50
N LYS A 240 -43.90 -0.84 -22.58
CA LYS A 240 -44.93 0.16 -22.87
C LYS A 240 -44.90 1.25 -21.80
N PHE A 241 -44.69 2.50 -22.23
CA PHE A 241 -44.82 3.65 -21.35
C PHE A 241 -46.29 4.08 -21.20
N HIS A 242 -46.63 4.54 -20.00
CA HIS A 242 -47.93 5.12 -19.67
C HIS A 242 -47.70 6.53 -19.12
N SER A 243 -48.50 7.48 -19.58
CA SER A 243 -48.43 8.90 -19.21
C SER A 243 -49.64 9.30 -18.35
N ASN A 244 -49.83 8.65 -17.20
CA ASN A 244 -50.88 9.02 -16.24
C ASN A 244 -50.25 9.85 -15.10
N GLY A 245 -49.77 11.05 -15.42
CA GLY A 245 -49.20 12.02 -14.45
C GLY A 245 -47.72 11.81 -14.11
N ALA A 246 -47.22 10.59 -14.12
CA ALA A 246 -45.79 10.26 -14.08
C ALA A 246 -45.46 9.24 -15.19
N LEU A 247 -44.30 9.39 -15.83
CA LEU A 247 -43.83 8.44 -16.84
C LEU A 247 -43.57 7.09 -16.14
N SER A 248 -44.35 6.06 -16.48
CA SER A 248 -44.18 4.71 -15.94
C SER A 248 -44.05 3.70 -17.07
N CYS A 249 -43.28 2.64 -16.86
CA CYS A 249 -43.04 1.60 -17.85
C CYS A 249 -43.63 0.28 -17.38
N SER A 250 -44.19 -0.50 -18.29
CA SER A 250 -44.62 -1.86 -17.99
C SER A 250 -44.20 -2.80 -19.10
N LEU A 251 -43.80 -4.01 -18.75
CA LEU A 251 -43.68 -5.08 -19.72
C LEU A 251 -45.08 -5.66 -19.96
N THR A 252 -45.51 -5.67 -21.22
CA THR A 252 -46.85 -6.12 -21.64
C THR A 252 -46.73 -7.19 -22.73
N PRO A 253 -47.60 -8.21 -22.75
CA PRO A 253 -47.67 -9.14 -23.87
C PRO A 253 -47.88 -8.40 -25.19
N ALA A 254 -47.21 -8.86 -26.25
CA ALA A 254 -47.30 -8.28 -27.57
C ALA A 254 -48.64 -8.63 -28.26
N ASP A 255 -49.14 -9.85 -28.04
CA ASP A 255 -50.49 -10.30 -28.42
C ASP A 255 -51.46 -10.05 -27.26
N ARG A 256 -52.65 -9.50 -27.54
CA ARG A 256 -53.69 -9.22 -26.54
C ARG A 256 -54.34 -10.48 -25.96
N ARG A 257 -54.22 -11.61 -26.66
CA ARG A 257 -54.72 -12.92 -26.19
C ARG A 257 -53.78 -13.55 -25.15
N ASP A 258 -52.55 -13.05 -25.07
CA ASP A 258 -51.58 -13.51 -24.09
C ASP A 258 -51.67 -12.70 -22.79
N SER A 259 -51.33 -13.36 -21.69
CA SER A 259 -51.20 -12.73 -20.39
C SER A 259 -50.11 -13.42 -19.58
N PHE A 260 -49.43 -12.68 -18.72
CA PHE A 260 -48.48 -13.27 -17.78
C PHE A 260 -49.16 -14.21 -16.77
N ILE A 261 -50.45 -13.97 -16.48
CA ILE A 261 -51.30 -14.88 -15.69
C ILE A 261 -51.40 -16.23 -16.40
N GLY A 262 -51.86 -16.25 -17.66
CA GLY A 262 -51.99 -17.48 -18.44
C GLY A 262 -50.65 -18.17 -18.71
N LEU A 263 -49.56 -17.40 -18.80
CA LEU A 263 -48.20 -17.93 -18.86
C LEU A 263 -47.86 -18.74 -17.59
N ILE A 264 -48.16 -18.20 -16.41
CA ILE A 264 -47.90 -18.85 -15.11
C ILE A 264 -48.85 -20.04 -14.89
N GLU A 265 -50.12 -19.92 -15.26
CA GLU A 265 -51.09 -21.02 -15.20
C GLU A 265 -50.69 -22.20 -16.08
N SER A 266 -50.00 -21.94 -17.20
CA SER A 266 -49.55 -22.99 -18.13
C SER A 266 -48.57 -23.99 -17.51
N ILE A 267 -47.93 -23.64 -16.39
CA ILE A 267 -47.04 -24.54 -15.64
C ILE A 267 -47.70 -25.10 -14.37
N GLY A 268 -49.03 -24.96 -14.24
CA GLY A 268 -49.82 -25.52 -13.15
C GLY A 268 -49.73 -24.75 -11.82
N ILE A 269 -49.35 -23.47 -11.86
CA ILE A 269 -49.26 -22.61 -10.66
C ILE A 269 -50.35 -21.53 -10.76
N ALA A 270 -51.14 -21.36 -9.69
CA ALA A 270 -52.15 -20.32 -9.63
C ALA A 270 -51.50 -18.93 -9.42
N PRO A 271 -51.60 -18.00 -10.38
CA PRO A 271 -50.99 -16.69 -10.26
C PRO A 271 -51.79 -15.82 -9.27
N GLN A 272 -51.08 -14.94 -8.57
CA GLN A 272 -51.68 -14.05 -7.59
C GLN A 272 -51.44 -12.59 -7.99
N HIS A 273 -52.50 -11.79 -7.94
CA HIS A 273 -52.43 -10.38 -8.33
C HIS A 273 -51.55 -9.58 -7.36
N LEU A 274 -50.65 -8.76 -7.91
CA LEU A 274 -49.62 -7.96 -7.23
C LEU A 274 -48.51 -8.75 -6.55
N PHE A 275 -48.45 -10.06 -6.76
CA PHE A 275 -47.32 -10.87 -6.30
C PHE A 275 -46.11 -10.65 -7.17
N ARG A 276 -44.95 -10.94 -6.60
CA ARG A 276 -43.67 -10.88 -7.29
C ARG A 276 -43.11 -12.26 -7.53
N TYR A 277 -42.63 -12.45 -8.74
CA TYR A 277 -42.11 -13.69 -9.26
C TYR A 277 -40.63 -13.49 -9.57
N PRO A 278 -39.73 -14.41 -9.18
CA PRO A 278 -38.33 -14.29 -9.56
C PRO A 278 -38.23 -14.34 -11.08
N MET A 279 -37.41 -13.45 -11.63
CA MET A 279 -37.23 -13.29 -13.05
C MET A 279 -35.77 -13.08 -13.38
N VAL A 280 -35.29 -13.77 -14.42
CA VAL A 280 -33.95 -13.62 -14.96
C VAL A 280 -33.99 -12.96 -16.33
N ASN A 281 -33.12 -11.99 -16.55
CA ASN A 281 -32.82 -11.50 -17.89
C ASN A 281 -31.60 -12.26 -18.41
N ILE A 282 -31.81 -13.12 -19.39
CA ILE A 282 -30.79 -14.04 -19.90
C ILE A 282 -29.65 -13.31 -20.60
N GLU A 283 -29.92 -12.15 -21.21
CA GLU A 283 -28.90 -11.37 -21.90
C GLU A 283 -27.92 -10.72 -20.92
N ARG A 284 -28.47 -10.05 -19.91
CA ARG A 284 -27.70 -9.28 -18.91
C ARG A 284 -27.20 -10.13 -17.75
N GLY A 285 -27.84 -11.27 -17.53
CA GLY A 285 -27.53 -12.19 -16.42
C GLY A 285 -27.91 -11.66 -15.04
N ASN A 286 -28.76 -10.64 -14.97
CA ASN A 286 -29.29 -10.11 -13.72
C ASN A 286 -30.63 -10.77 -13.36
N PHE A 287 -30.90 -10.77 -12.06
CA PHE A 287 -32.07 -11.35 -11.44
C PHE A 287 -32.85 -10.26 -10.70
N ALA A 288 -34.16 -10.40 -10.68
CA ALA A 288 -35.04 -9.51 -9.93
C ALA A 288 -36.39 -10.17 -9.68
N PHE A 289 -37.20 -9.58 -8.80
CA PHE A 289 -38.56 -10.03 -8.53
C PHE A 289 -39.58 -9.18 -9.29
N ALA A 290 -40.11 -9.75 -10.38
CA ALA A 290 -41.09 -9.16 -11.29
C ALA A 290 -42.49 -9.11 -10.67
N ARG A 291 -43.05 -7.90 -10.48
CA ARG A 291 -44.39 -7.68 -9.95
C ARG A 291 -45.47 -7.85 -11.01
N LEU A 292 -46.29 -8.88 -10.86
CA LEU A 292 -47.43 -9.20 -11.72
C LEU A 292 -48.65 -8.32 -11.36
N ALA A 293 -49.03 -7.40 -12.23
CA ALA A 293 -50.17 -6.50 -12.06
C ALA A 293 -51.24 -6.79 -13.13
N GLY A 294 -51.89 -7.94 -13.01
CA GLY A 294 -52.88 -8.42 -13.97
C GLY A 294 -52.19 -8.98 -15.21
N THR A 295 -52.39 -8.33 -16.35
CA THR A 295 -51.81 -8.76 -17.63
C THR A 295 -50.41 -8.23 -17.90
N ARG A 296 -49.81 -7.46 -16.98
CA ARG A 296 -48.52 -6.79 -17.16
C ARG A 296 -47.56 -7.02 -16.00
N ILE A 297 -46.26 -6.90 -16.25
CA ILE A 297 -45.25 -6.75 -15.21
C ILE A 297 -44.97 -5.26 -15.04
N SER A 298 -45.17 -4.76 -13.81
CA SER A 298 -45.14 -3.32 -13.53
C SER A 298 -43.83 -2.83 -12.92
N TYR A 299 -43.15 -3.65 -12.12
CA TYR A 299 -41.94 -3.29 -11.38
C TYR A 299 -41.07 -4.51 -11.16
N PHE A 300 -39.79 -4.27 -10.92
CA PHE A 300 -38.82 -5.27 -10.52
C PHE A 300 -38.20 -4.88 -9.19
N ALA A 301 -38.17 -5.79 -8.22
CA ALA A 301 -37.45 -5.55 -6.97
C ALA A 301 -36.08 -6.21 -7.03
N PRO A 302 -35.01 -5.53 -6.58
CA PRO A 302 -33.67 -6.12 -6.51
C PRO A 302 -33.60 -7.20 -5.45
N GLY A 303 -34.51 -7.22 -4.48
CA GLY A 303 -34.44 -8.14 -3.36
C GLY A 303 -35.78 -8.33 -2.66
N VAL A 304 -35.75 -9.10 -1.58
CA VAL A 304 -36.86 -9.39 -0.69
C VAL A 304 -36.36 -9.50 0.75
N VAL A 305 -37.11 -8.91 1.67
CA VAL A 305 -36.93 -9.18 3.10
C VAL A 305 -37.73 -10.43 3.41
N LEU A 306 -37.05 -11.48 3.90
CA LEU A 306 -37.72 -12.72 4.27
C LEU A 306 -38.57 -12.47 5.52
N ALA A 307 -39.85 -12.83 5.45
CA ALA A 307 -40.83 -12.58 6.52
C ALA A 307 -40.52 -13.40 7.78
N ASP A 308 -40.04 -14.62 7.60
CA ASP A 308 -39.64 -15.49 8.70
C ASP A 308 -38.39 -14.93 9.36
N ARG A 309 -38.46 -14.76 10.68
CA ARG A 309 -37.26 -14.54 11.48
C ARG A 309 -36.58 -15.89 11.66
N LEU A 310 -35.30 -15.94 11.31
CA LEU A 310 -34.50 -17.12 11.55
C LEU A 310 -34.07 -17.09 13.02
N LEU A 311 -34.62 -18.00 13.82
CA LEU A 311 -34.17 -18.17 15.20
C LEU A 311 -32.90 -19.01 15.20
N ILE A 312 -31.79 -18.39 15.61
CA ILE A 312 -30.50 -19.05 15.77
C ILE A 312 -30.03 -18.82 17.19
N ASP A 313 -29.85 -19.89 17.95
CA ASP A 313 -29.34 -19.85 19.33
C ASP A 313 -30.14 -18.85 20.19
N HIS A 314 -31.47 -18.99 20.15
CA HIS A 314 -32.43 -18.12 20.84
C HIS A 314 -32.41 -16.63 20.43
N ARG A 315 -31.69 -16.28 19.37
CA ARG A 315 -31.63 -14.92 18.81
C ARG A 315 -32.34 -14.88 17.46
N GLU A 316 -33.13 -13.85 17.22
CA GLU A 316 -33.86 -13.68 15.96
C GLU A 316 -33.09 -12.86 14.93
N TYR A 317 -33.02 -13.36 13.71
CA TYR A 317 -32.39 -12.71 12.58
C TYR A 317 -33.39 -12.45 11.47
N GLN A 318 -33.35 -11.25 10.90
CA GLN A 318 -34.06 -10.92 9.68
C GLN A 318 -33.10 -11.06 8.50
N LEU A 319 -33.46 -11.92 7.55
CA LEU A 319 -32.69 -12.12 6.34
C LEU A 319 -33.21 -11.20 5.25
N THR A 320 -32.33 -10.36 4.72
CA THR A 320 -32.60 -9.59 3.51
C THR A 320 -31.82 -10.21 2.36
N MET A 321 -32.55 -10.66 1.35
CA MET A 321 -31.98 -11.22 0.16
C MET A 321 -32.02 -10.18 -0.95
N THR A 322 -30.88 -9.89 -1.55
CA THR A 322 -30.75 -8.92 -2.64
C THR A 322 -29.95 -9.54 -3.77
N PHE A 323 -30.47 -9.49 -4.98
CA PHE A 323 -29.69 -9.71 -6.17
C PHE A 323 -28.80 -8.49 -6.35
N ASP A 324 -27.50 -8.72 -6.24
CA ASP A 324 -26.52 -7.65 -6.30
C ASP A 324 -26.45 -7.09 -7.72
N GLN A 325 -26.94 -5.87 -7.92
CA GLN A 325 -26.92 -5.19 -9.23
C GLN A 325 -25.65 -4.37 -9.43
N ASP A 326 -24.96 -4.03 -8.33
CA ASP A 326 -23.89 -3.03 -8.28
C ASP A 326 -22.55 -3.57 -7.79
N ALA A 327 -22.45 -4.84 -7.38
CA ALA A 327 -21.19 -5.39 -6.85
C ALA A 327 -19.99 -5.02 -7.73
N ASP A 328 -18.85 -4.74 -7.12
CA ASP A 328 -17.64 -4.46 -7.87
C ASP A 328 -17.35 -5.58 -8.89
N ALA A 329 -16.70 -5.20 -9.99
CA ALA A 329 -16.48 -5.97 -11.22
C ALA A 329 -15.97 -7.42 -11.06
N LEU A 330 -15.59 -7.84 -9.86
CA LEU A 330 -15.21 -9.21 -9.53
C LEU A 330 -16.37 -10.18 -9.26
N LEU A 331 -17.56 -9.73 -8.83
CA LEU A 331 -18.67 -10.61 -8.41
C LEU A 331 -20.10 -10.19 -8.85
N SER A 332 -20.32 -8.99 -9.39
CA SER A 332 -21.68 -8.47 -9.71
C SER A 332 -22.43 -9.10 -10.87
N ARG A 333 -21.82 -10.01 -11.62
CA ARG A 333 -22.35 -10.36 -12.96
C ARG A 333 -22.77 -11.80 -13.10
N THR A 334 -23.15 -12.44 -12.00
CA THR A 334 -23.47 -13.87 -11.98
C THR A 334 -24.50 -14.22 -10.91
N GLY A 335 -25.80 -14.02 -11.15
CA GLY A 335 -26.87 -14.57 -10.28
C GLY A 335 -26.59 -14.48 -8.78
N THR A 336 -25.92 -13.41 -8.35
CA THR A 336 -25.24 -13.39 -7.06
C THR A 336 -26.25 -12.91 -6.04
N VAL A 337 -26.68 -13.82 -5.19
CA VAL A 337 -27.64 -13.54 -4.13
C VAL A 337 -26.84 -13.09 -2.92
N LYS A 338 -26.93 -11.80 -2.62
CA LYS A 338 -26.42 -11.22 -1.40
C LYS A 338 -27.47 -11.39 -0.31
N ILE A 339 -27.14 -12.19 0.70
CA ILE A 339 -27.96 -12.42 1.89
C ILE A 339 -27.33 -11.67 3.05
N GLN A 340 -28.07 -10.68 3.54
CA GLN A 340 -27.69 -9.90 4.70
C GLN A 340 -28.47 -10.40 5.90
N ALA A 341 -27.74 -10.89 6.91
CA ALA A 341 -28.33 -11.23 8.19
C ALA A 341 -28.32 -9.99 9.09
N GLN A 342 -29.50 -9.47 9.42
CA GLN A 342 -29.67 -8.32 10.29
C GLN A 342 -30.19 -8.78 11.65
N ARG A 343 -29.52 -8.33 12.71
CA ARG A 343 -29.98 -8.50 14.10
C ARG A 343 -30.53 -7.17 14.59
N ARG A 344 -31.64 -7.22 15.32
CA ARG A 344 -32.18 -6.04 15.99
C ARG A 344 -31.54 -5.94 17.37
N PHE A 345 -30.79 -4.88 17.59
CA PHE A 345 -30.32 -4.47 18.91
C PHE A 345 -31.10 -3.22 19.29
N SER A 346 -31.97 -3.34 20.30
CA SER A 346 -32.97 -2.32 20.68
C SER A 346 -33.79 -1.83 19.46
N ASP A 347 -33.49 -0.63 18.96
CA ASP A 347 -34.14 0.04 17.83
C ASP A 347 -33.26 0.18 16.58
N THR A 348 -32.03 -0.33 16.64
CA THR A 348 -31.10 -0.32 15.50
C THR A 348 -30.99 -1.71 14.87
N LYS A 349 -31.03 -1.77 13.53
CA LYS A 349 -30.74 -2.98 12.77
C LYS A 349 -29.27 -2.98 12.40
N THR A 350 -28.51 -3.92 12.94
CA THR A 350 -27.09 -4.09 12.59
C THR A 350 -26.96 -5.27 11.66
N THR A 351 -26.33 -5.06 10.50
CA THR A 351 -25.96 -6.17 9.61
C THR A 351 -24.78 -6.87 10.24
N VAL A 352 -24.92 -8.15 10.58
CA VAL A 352 -23.89 -8.95 11.28
C VAL A 352 -23.02 -9.70 10.28
N ALA A 353 -23.62 -10.14 9.17
CA ALA A 353 -22.92 -10.87 8.12
C ALA A 353 -23.54 -10.60 6.75
N VAL A 354 -22.70 -10.66 5.71
CA VAL A 354 -23.08 -10.61 4.31
C VAL A 354 -22.54 -11.86 3.63
N ALA A 355 -23.44 -12.76 3.24
CA ALA A 355 -23.10 -13.92 2.43
C ALA A 355 -23.45 -13.63 0.97
N ARG A 356 -22.56 -13.94 0.03
CA ARG A 356 -22.84 -13.91 -1.40
C ARG A 356 -22.88 -15.34 -1.91
N PHE A 357 -23.97 -15.69 -2.56
CA PHE A 357 -24.18 -17.00 -3.16
C PHE A 357 -24.24 -16.87 -4.68
N LEU A 358 -23.67 -17.82 -5.39
CA LEU A 358 -23.93 -18.06 -6.80
C LEU A 358 -25.22 -18.87 -6.89
N TYR A 359 -26.25 -18.29 -7.52
CA TYR A 359 -27.50 -18.99 -7.76
C TYR A 359 -27.60 -19.39 -9.24
N THR A 360 -27.75 -20.70 -9.50
CA THR A 360 -27.84 -21.26 -10.86
C THR A 360 -29.20 -21.90 -11.15
N PHE A 361 -30.26 -21.55 -10.39
CA PHE A 361 -31.58 -22.23 -10.37
C PHE A 361 -31.55 -23.69 -9.90
N GLU A 362 -30.42 -24.36 -10.04
CA GLU A 362 -30.21 -25.74 -9.64
C GLU A 362 -29.36 -25.85 -8.37
N GLU A 363 -28.54 -24.84 -8.11
CA GLU A 363 -27.61 -24.81 -7.00
C GLU A 363 -27.53 -23.39 -6.45
N LEU A 364 -27.46 -23.30 -5.12
CA LEU A 364 -27.12 -22.08 -4.41
C LEU A 364 -25.79 -22.32 -3.71
N SER A 365 -24.67 -21.96 -4.34
CA SER A 365 -23.34 -22.19 -3.78
C SER A 365 -22.81 -20.91 -3.15
N MET A 366 -22.41 -20.94 -1.89
CA MET A 366 -21.77 -19.77 -1.25
C MET A 366 -20.42 -19.47 -1.91
N VAL A 367 -20.24 -18.24 -2.38
CA VAL A 367 -19.00 -17.78 -3.05
C VAL A 367 -18.13 -16.99 -2.08
N GLU A 368 -18.77 -16.19 -1.23
CA GLU A 368 -18.07 -15.28 -0.35
C GLU A 368 -18.90 -15.04 0.91
N LEU A 369 -18.22 -14.88 2.03
CA LEU A 369 -18.82 -14.52 3.29
C LEU A 369 -18.01 -13.39 3.91
N GLU A 370 -18.59 -12.20 3.93
CA GLU A 370 -18.00 -11.01 4.51
C GLU A 370 -18.58 -10.74 5.89
N ARG A 371 -17.70 -10.52 6.86
CA ARG A 371 -18.07 -9.93 8.14
C ARG A 371 -18.14 -8.42 7.96
N THR A 372 -19.23 -7.80 8.41
CA THR A 372 -19.32 -6.34 8.43
C THR A 372 -18.48 -5.80 9.61
N LYS A 373 -17.88 -4.62 9.42
CA LYS A 373 -17.08 -3.97 10.48
C LYS A 373 -17.93 -3.55 11.70
N ASP A 374 -19.25 -3.49 11.53
CA ASP A 374 -20.20 -3.09 12.57
C ASP A 374 -20.64 -4.26 13.45
N ALA A 375 -20.27 -5.51 13.12
CA ALA A 375 -20.40 -6.64 14.04
C ALA A 375 -19.36 -6.46 15.16
N SER A 376 -19.83 -6.15 16.36
CA SER A 376 -19.05 -5.79 17.55
C SER A 376 -17.81 -6.69 17.75
N SER A 377 -16.82 -6.22 18.50
CA SER A 377 -15.63 -6.99 18.90
C SER A 377 -15.95 -8.21 19.80
N ASP A 378 -17.21 -8.63 19.88
CA ASP A 378 -17.67 -9.76 20.66
C ASP A 378 -17.08 -11.07 20.09
N PRO A 379 -16.29 -11.81 20.88
CA PRO A 379 -15.78 -13.12 20.51
C PRO A 379 -16.89 -14.14 20.17
N GLU A 380 -18.10 -13.99 20.73
CA GLU A 380 -19.25 -14.85 20.41
C GLU A 380 -19.69 -14.71 18.96
N ASP A 381 -19.60 -13.51 18.36
CA ASP A 381 -19.96 -13.28 16.96
C ASP A 381 -18.99 -14.01 15.99
N CYS A 382 -17.78 -14.34 16.45
CA CYS A 382 -16.78 -15.10 15.67
C CYS A 382 -17.05 -16.62 15.66
N LEU A 383 -17.52 -17.17 16.79
CA LEU A 383 -18.04 -18.54 16.87
C LEU A 383 -19.36 -18.66 16.08
N TYR A 384 -20.18 -17.61 16.15
CA TYR A 384 -21.44 -17.49 15.43
C TYR A 384 -21.22 -17.54 13.91
N PHE A 385 -20.27 -16.77 13.35
CA PHE A 385 -19.93 -16.77 11.92
C PHE A 385 -19.57 -18.17 11.38
N LYS A 386 -18.82 -18.96 12.16
CA LYS A 386 -18.46 -20.34 11.79
C LYS A 386 -19.65 -21.30 11.85
N TRP A 387 -20.59 -21.09 12.77
CA TRP A 387 -21.82 -21.86 12.84
C TRP A 387 -22.83 -21.43 11.76
N THR A 388 -22.88 -20.13 11.42
CA THR A 388 -23.67 -19.60 10.30
C THR A 388 -23.32 -20.33 9.00
N ILE A 389 -22.05 -20.63 8.72
CA ILE A 389 -21.65 -21.46 7.57
C ILE A 389 -22.35 -22.84 7.57
N LYS A 390 -22.48 -23.48 8.73
CA LYS A 390 -23.12 -24.80 8.88
C LYS A 390 -24.65 -24.71 8.80
N ALA A 391 -25.23 -23.63 9.31
CA ALA A 391 -26.66 -23.34 9.18
C ALA A 391 -27.03 -22.90 7.75
N LEU A 392 -26.11 -22.25 7.03
CA LEU A 392 -26.29 -21.81 5.65
C LEU A 392 -26.52 -22.99 4.69
N SER A 393 -25.88 -24.14 4.92
CA SER A 393 -26.16 -25.37 4.16
C SER A 393 -27.60 -25.89 4.37
N SER A 394 -28.18 -25.68 5.55
CA SER A 394 -29.62 -25.94 5.82
C SER A 394 -30.51 -24.81 5.26
N LEU A 395 -29.95 -23.59 5.23
CA LEU A 395 -30.58 -22.40 4.68
C LEU A 395 -30.70 -22.46 3.16
N GLU A 396 -29.84 -23.20 2.44
CA GLU A 396 -29.91 -23.37 0.99
C GLU A 396 -31.31 -23.82 0.55
N ASN A 397 -31.87 -24.86 1.18
CA ASN A 397 -33.24 -25.32 0.91
C ASN A 397 -34.30 -24.26 1.25
N THR A 398 -34.09 -23.50 2.33
CA THR A 398 -35.00 -22.44 2.76
C THR A 398 -34.97 -21.26 1.79
N ILE A 399 -33.77 -20.85 1.37
CA ILE A 399 -33.54 -19.76 0.42
C ILE A 399 -34.06 -20.17 -0.94
N GLU A 400 -33.72 -21.36 -1.44
CA GLU A 400 -34.21 -21.86 -2.72
C GLU A 400 -35.73 -21.84 -2.76
N LYS A 401 -36.40 -22.42 -1.74
CA LYS A 401 -37.85 -22.38 -1.62
C LYS A 401 -38.37 -20.93 -1.62
N ARG A 402 -37.73 -20.02 -0.89
CA ARG A 402 -38.18 -18.62 -0.76
C ARG A 402 -37.90 -17.76 -1.99
N VAL A 403 -36.78 -17.97 -2.68
CA VAL A 403 -36.44 -17.32 -3.96
C VAL A 403 -37.49 -17.68 -5.00
N LEU A 404 -37.88 -18.95 -5.03
CA LEU A 404 -38.79 -19.51 -6.02
C LEU A 404 -40.28 -19.33 -5.67
N THR A 405 -40.60 -18.95 -4.43
CA THR A 405 -41.99 -18.75 -3.99
C THR A 405 -42.44 -17.31 -4.24
N PRO A 406 -43.55 -17.09 -4.96
CA PRO A 406 -44.10 -15.76 -5.15
C PRO A 406 -44.50 -15.09 -3.82
N PHE A 407 -44.28 -13.78 -3.70
CA PHE A 407 -44.62 -13.04 -2.48
C PHE A 407 -45.19 -11.64 -2.77
N LYS A 408 -45.80 -11.01 -1.77
CA LYS A 408 -46.36 -9.67 -1.84
C LYS A 408 -45.62 -8.73 -0.90
N PHE A 409 -45.22 -7.54 -1.37
CA PHE A 409 -44.69 -6.49 -0.49
C PHE A 409 -45.83 -5.74 0.20
N GLU A 410 -45.57 -5.25 1.41
CA GLU A 410 -46.47 -4.33 2.12
C GLU A 410 -46.60 -2.99 1.38
N HIS A 411 -45.52 -2.50 0.78
CA HIS A 411 -45.53 -1.31 -0.06
C HIS A 411 -45.66 -1.65 -1.55
N ASN A 412 -46.64 -1.01 -2.21
CA ASN A 412 -47.02 -1.34 -3.58
C ASN A 412 -45.98 -0.99 -4.66
N LEU A 413 -45.00 -0.12 -4.39
CA LEU A 413 -44.07 0.46 -5.38
C LEU A 413 -42.60 0.42 -4.94
N TYR A 414 -42.06 -0.76 -4.68
CA TYR A 414 -40.64 -0.96 -4.37
C TYR A 414 -39.84 -1.48 -5.59
N GLY A 415 -38.67 -0.90 -5.87
CA GLY A 415 -37.75 -1.32 -6.92
C GLY A 415 -37.77 -0.42 -8.18
N PHE A 416 -37.29 -0.95 -9.30
CA PHE A 416 -37.06 -0.22 -10.56
C PHE A 416 -38.06 -0.63 -11.66
N GLN A 417 -38.14 0.21 -12.70
CA GLN A 417 -39.04 0.00 -13.83
C GLN A 417 -38.52 -1.12 -14.77
N PRO A 418 -39.40 -1.74 -15.58
CA PRO A 418 -39.00 -2.78 -16.53
C PRO A 418 -37.92 -2.39 -17.55
N ASP A 419 -37.86 -1.13 -17.97
CA ASP A 419 -36.84 -0.62 -18.88
C ASP A 419 -35.44 -0.58 -18.25
N GLU A 420 -35.32 -0.32 -16.95
CA GLU A 420 -34.04 -0.40 -16.23
C GLU A 420 -33.53 -1.85 -16.19
N PHE A 421 -34.42 -2.79 -15.88
CA PHE A 421 -34.09 -4.22 -15.79
C PHE A 421 -33.69 -4.82 -17.16
N LEU A 422 -34.51 -4.55 -18.18
CA LEU A 422 -34.42 -5.18 -19.49
C LEU A 422 -33.50 -4.41 -20.45
N GLY A 423 -33.39 -3.09 -20.31
CA GLY A 423 -32.41 -2.29 -21.04
C GLY A 423 -32.94 -1.28 -22.06
N GLY A 424 -33.99 -0.55 -21.74
CA GLY A 424 -34.31 0.76 -22.34
C GLY A 424 -34.82 0.80 -23.79
N ASP A 425 -34.65 -0.25 -24.60
CA ASP A 425 -35.13 -0.22 -25.99
C ASP A 425 -36.62 -0.60 -26.09
N LEU A 426 -37.44 0.40 -26.45
CA LEU A 426 -38.89 0.28 -26.59
C LEU A 426 -39.36 -0.60 -27.73
N ASN A 427 -38.57 -0.69 -28.79
CA ASN A 427 -38.93 -1.49 -29.96
C ASN A 427 -38.50 -2.94 -29.79
N ARG A 428 -37.71 -3.24 -28.75
CA ARG A 428 -37.21 -4.56 -28.49
C ARG A 428 -38.30 -5.48 -27.98
N LEU A 429 -38.47 -6.60 -28.67
CA LEU A 429 -39.32 -7.69 -28.25
C LEU A 429 -38.54 -8.62 -27.32
N TRP A 430 -39.25 -9.17 -26.34
CA TRP A 430 -38.73 -10.10 -25.36
C TRP A 430 -39.56 -11.37 -25.39
N THR A 431 -38.91 -12.52 -25.56
CA THR A 431 -39.52 -13.81 -25.27
C THR A 431 -39.52 -14.01 -23.77
N VAL A 432 -40.71 -14.09 -23.18
CA VAL A 432 -40.89 -14.40 -21.76
C VAL A 432 -41.43 -15.81 -21.61
N GLN A 433 -40.79 -16.58 -20.73
CA GLN A 433 -41.14 -17.97 -20.43
C GLN A 433 -41.31 -18.13 -18.93
N ALA A 434 -42.29 -18.92 -18.50
CA ALA A 434 -42.40 -19.37 -17.12
C ALA A 434 -41.78 -20.75 -16.99
N HIS A 435 -41.06 -20.97 -15.91
CA HIS A 435 -40.33 -22.20 -15.67
C HIS A 435 -40.71 -22.74 -14.31
N ARG A 436 -41.04 -24.03 -14.24
CA ARG A 436 -41.27 -24.71 -12.96
C ARG A 436 -39.94 -25.25 -12.45
N VAL A 437 -39.53 -24.83 -11.25
CA VAL A 437 -38.31 -25.29 -10.56
C VAL A 437 -38.75 -25.93 -9.25
N GLY A 438 -38.78 -27.26 -9.19
CA GLY A 438 -39.37 -27.99 -8.06
C GLY A 438 -40.83 -27.58 -7.82
N ASP A 439 -41.09 -27.07 -6.62
CA ASP A 439 -42.41 -26.55 -6.20
C ASP A 439 -42.61 -25.05 -6.48
N GLY A 440 -41.59 -24.37 -7.02
CA GLY A 440 -41.63 -22.94 -7.28
C GLY A 440 -41.60 -22.58 -8.76
N ILE A 441 -41.44 -21.28 -9.02
CA ILE A 441 -41.53 -20.69 -10.35
C ILE A 441 -40.40 -19.70 -10.60
N VAL A 442 -39.94 -19.64 -11.85
CA VAL A 442 -39.04 -18.61 -12.37
C VAL A 442 -39.56 -18.10 -13.70
N LEU A 443 -39.54 -16.79 -13.90
CA LEU A 443 -39.70 -16.20 -15.22
C LEU A 443 -38.34 -15.98 -15.87
N SER A 444 -38.24 -16.13 -17.18
CA SER A 444 -37.06 -15.73 -17.95
C SER A 444 -37.45 -14.76 -19.04
N ALA A 445 -36.60 -13.77 -19.31
CA ALA A 445 -36.69 -12.90 -20.47
C ALA A 445 -35.43 -13.03 -21.32
N THR A 446 -35.65 -13.33 -22.60
CA THR A 446 -34.61 -13.37 -23.63
C THR A 446 -35.00 -12.40 -24.73
N PRO A 447 -34.10 -11.55 -25.21
CA PRO A 447 -34.42 -10.70 -26.36
C PRO A 447 -34.70 -11.56 -27.60
N VAL A 448 -35.72 -11.18 -28.37
CA VAL A 448 -36.06 -11.83 -29.65
C VAL A 448 -35.02 -11.54 -30.71
#